data_AF-T1JVV9-F1
#
_entry.id   AF-T1JVV9-F1
#
_cell.length_a   1.000
_cell.length_b   1.000
_cell.length_c   1.000
_cell.angle_alpha   90.00
_cell.angle_beta   90.00
_cell.angle_gamma   90.00
#
_symmetry.space_group_name_H-M   'P 1'
#
loop_
_entity.id
_entity.type
_entity.pdbx_description
1 polymer ?
#
loop_
_entity_poly.entity_id
_entity_poly.type
_entity_poly.pdbx_seq_one_letter_code
_entity_poly.pdbx_strand_id
1 'polypeptide(L)'
;MSFVYNSVNTVIRANRGLIFKYRSAVNNANISNFNVCKHFFSSNSVDDTFKMAVTQVAGLRSEPGNEVKLKLYALYKQATVGPCNADKPGMFDVVAKYKWEAWSKLGNKSKEESMEDYIKLVESLIKSIGLVESEAQNDKEAKPSTSSPEGMVITNKQGVLTLRLNRPEKKNALLTSMYHEITKNFNDAAKDDSVKMVVLTGTGDYFSSGNDLTNFQIKPTDDIAKLAKDSAGLLEDFVNAFIDFPKPLLAVVNGPAFGIMVTTLALCDNVICSDKATFQTPFLSTSQTPEGCSTYTFPRIMGTAKANAMLLFNQSLTAQEALQCGLVSKVIPHDQLDSYLDGLLYGNKGLLSFGSTITWRMGKPLIRTEEEKQIMKKINRIECLKLAETWLSPDFTQAMMKFFTRKK
;
A
#
# COMPACT_ATOMS: atom_id res chain seq x y z
N MET A 1 -16.01 -29.75 -45.52
CA MET A 1 -16.16 -28.27 -45.52
C MET A 1 -17.61 -27.80 -45.80
N SER A 2 -18.65 -28.51 -45.36
CA SER A 2 -20.06 -28.05 -45.55
C SER A 2 -20.98 -28.30 -44.33
N PHE A 3 -20.49 -28.89 -43.24
CA PHE A 3 -21.30 -29.21 -42.06
C PHE A 3 -21.05 -28.33 -40.82
N VAL A 4 -20.06 -27.42 -40.87
CA VAL A 4 -19.73 -26.50 -39.76
C VAL A 4 -20.26 -25.08 -40.02
N TYR A 5 -20.77 -24.80 -41.23
CA TYR A 5 -21.24 -23.46 -41.61
C TYR A 5 -22.73 -23.20 -41.29
N ASN A 6 -23.52 -24.24 -41.00
CA ASN A 6 -24.97 -24.10 -40.73
C ASN A 6 -25.34 -23.98 -39.23
N SER A 7 -24.41 -24.20 -38.30
CA SER A 7 -24.69 -24.07 -36.85
C SER A 7 -24.35 -22.70 -36.26
N VAL A 8 -23.66 -21.83 -37.01
CA VAL A 8 -23.28 -20.47 -36.57
C VAL A 8 -24.37 -19.43 -36.90
N ASN A 9 -25.16 -19.64 -37.96
CA ASN A 9 -26.20 -18.69 -38.38
C ASN A 9 -27.53 -18.80 -37.61
N THR A 10 -27.76 -19.90 -36.88
CA THR A 10 -28.99 -20.10 -36.08
C THR A 10 -28.91 -19.44 -34.69
N VAL A 11 -27.70 -19.29 -34.14
CA VAL A 11 -27.47 -18.64 -32.84
C VAL A 11 -27.45 -17.11 -32.94
N ILE A 12 -27.07 -16.56 -34.11
CA ILE A 12 -27.06 -15.11 -34.37
C ILE A 12 -28.48 -14.54 -34.59
N ARG A 13 -29.45 -15.37 -34.97
CA ARG A 13 -30.86 -14.95 -35.14
C ARG A 13 -31.69 -14.94 -33.86
N ALA A 14 -31.24 -15.58 -32.77
CA ALA A 14 -32.01 -15.69 -31.54
C ALA A 14 -31.82 -14.53 -30.53
N ASN A 15 -30.86 -13.62 -30.74
CA ASN A 15 -30.55 -12.54 -29.78
C ASN A 15 -30.77 -11.10 -30.30
N ARG A 16 -31.45 -10.92 -31.44
CA ARG A 16 -31.82 -9.57 -31.94
C ARG A 16 -33.08 -8.96 -31.29
N GLY A 17 -33.80 -9.71 -30.46
CA GLY A 17 -35.04 -9.24 -29.81
C GLY A 17 -34.86 -8.55 -28.45
N LEU A 18 -33.75 -8.76 -27.74
CA LEU A 18 -33.54 -8.23 -26.39
C LEU A 18 -32.79 -6.88 -26.34
N ILE A 19 -32.04 -6.54 -27.39
CA ILE A 19 -31.26 -5.30 -27.46
C ILE A 19 -32.12 -4.09 -27.86
N PHE A 20 -33.33 -4.30 -28.38
CA PHE A 20 -34.24 -3.21 -28.77
C PHE A 20 -35.21 -2.75 -27.67
N LYS A 21 -35.38 -3.52 -26.57
CA LYS A 21 -36.30 -3.14 -25.47
C LYS A 21 -35.67 -2.29 -24.36
N TYR A 22 -34.35 -2.16 -24.31
CA TYR A 22 -33.67 -1.35 -23.28
C TYR A 22 -33.29 0.08 -23.71
N ARG A 23 -33.43 0.41 -25.00
CA ARG A 23 -33.18 1.78 -25.53
C ARG A 23 -34.40 2.71 -25.51
N SER A 24 -35.59 2.20 -25.16
CA SER A 24 -36.83 3.00 -25.10
C SER A 24 -37.15 3.56 -23.71
N ALA A 25 -36.41 3.16 -22.66
CA ALA A 25 -36.75 3.51 -21.26
C ALA A 25 -35.87 4.61 -20.65
N VAL A 26 -34.83 5.08 -21.34
CA VAL A 26 -33.88 6.09 -20.82
C VAL A 26 -34.06 7.48 -21.48
N ASN A 27 -34.94 7.60 -22.49
CA ASN A 27 -35.17 8.86 -23.22
C ASN A 27 -36.44 9.62 -22.79
N ASN A 28 -37.08 9.29 -21.66
CA ASN A 28 -38.25 10.01 -21.15
C ASN A 28 -38.07 10.37 -19.66
N ALA A 29 -37.18 11.32 -19.38
CA ALA A 29 -37.25 12.14 -18.17
C ALA A 29 -36.75 13.55 -18.51
N ASN A 30 -37.68 14.50 -18.42
CA ASN A 30 -37.61 15.85 -18.95
C ASN A 30 -36.50 16.73 -18.38
N ILE A 31 -35.89 17.49 -19.30
CA ILE A 31 -35.19 18.75 -19.08
C ILE A 31 -36.22 19.84 -18.72
N SER A 32 -36.00 20.60 -17.63
CA SER A 32 -36.08 22.08 -17.60
C SER A 32 -36.14 22.66 -16.16
N ASN A 33 -35.47 23.82 -16.02
CA ASN A 33 -35.48 24.83 -14.95
C ASN A 33 -34.26 24.83 -14.01
N PHE A 34 -33.55 25.93 -13.75
CA PHE A 34 -33.36 27.24 -14.39
C PHE A 34 -32.12 27.87 -13.70
N ASN A 35 -31.38 28.72 -14.41
CA ASN A 35 -30.21 29.47 -13.93
C ASN A 35 -30.51 30.38 -12.72
N VAL A 36 -29.75 30.24 -11.63
CA VAL A 36 -29.36 31.26 -10.62
C VAL A 36 -28.08 30.68 -9.97
N CYS A 37 -26.87 31.24 -9.92
CA CYS A 37 -26.36 32.60 -9.88
C CYS A 37 -24.93 32.60 -10.47
N LYS A 38 -24.68 33.36 -11.54
CA LYS A 38 -23.34 33.82 -11.95
C LYS A 38 -23.19 35.23 -11.43
N HIS A 39 -22.55 35.42 -10.28
CA HIS A 39 -21.85 36.66 -9.88
C HIS A 39 -21.22 36.45 -8.50
N PHE A 40 -19.92 36.17 -8.46
CA PHE A 40 -19.02 36.70 -7.43
C PHE A 40 -17.60 36.73 -8.01
N PHE A 41 -17.09 37.94 -8.22
CA PHE A 41 -15.74 38.21 -8.73
C PHE A 41 -14.69 37.97 -7.63
N SER A 42 -13.58 37.36 -8.04
CA SER A 42 -12.18 37.58 -7.65
C SER A 42 -11.90 38.41 -6.38
N SER A 43 -11.35 37.75 -5.37
CA SER A 43 -10.20 38.25 -4.61
C SER A 43 -9.41 37.05 -4.10
N ASN A 44 -8.46 36.53 -4.89
CA ASN A 44 -7.50 35.56 -4.33
C ASN A 44 -6.72 36.29 -3.25
N SER A 45 -6.81 35.82 -2.01
CA SER A 45 -6.05 36.43 -0.92
C SER A 45 -4.54 36.20 -1.15
N VAL A 46 -3.69 37.05 -0.57
CA VAL A 46 -2.22 36.87 -0.61
C VAL A 46 -1.86 35.48 -0.05
N ASP A 47 -2.61 35.00 0.93
CA ASP A 47 -2.45 33.68 1.55
C ASP A 47 -2.76 32.53 0.56
N ASP A 48 -3.83 32.66 -0.24
CA ASP A 48 -4.17 31.68 -1.28
C ASP A 48 -3.11 31.64 -2.39
N THR A 49 -2.66 32.82 -2.81
CA THR A 49 -1.60 32.96 -3.83
C THR A 49 -0.27 32.40 -3.33
N PHE A 50 0.05 32.60 -2.05
CA PHE A 50 1.24 32.04 -1.41
C PHE A 50 1.18 30.51 -1.34
N LYS A 51 0.04 29.92 -0.95
CA LYS A 51 -0.15 28.45 -0.97
C LYS A 51 0.01 27.87 -2.37
N MET A 52 -0.48 28.57 -3.40
CA MET A 52 -0.28 28.18 -4.80
C MET A 52 1.21 28.22 -5.18
N ALA A 53 1.92 29.30 -4.84
CA ALA A 53 3.35 29.44 -5.11
C ALA A 53 4.19 28.35 -4.41
N VAL A 54 3.88 28.01 -3.15
CA VAL A 54 4.54 26.91 -2.42
C VAL A 54 4.36 25.57 -3.16
N THR A 55 3.16 25.33 -3.69
CA THR A 55 2.87 24.12 -4.48
C THR A 55 3.64 24.10 -5.80
N GLN A 56 3.79 25.24 -6.47
CA GLN A 56 4.48 25.35 -7.76
C GLN A 56 5.99 25.08 -7.68
N VAL A 57 6.65 25.40 -6.55
CA VAL A 57 8.09 25.11 -6.37
C VAL A 57 8.40 23.61 -6.48
N ALA A 58 7.48 22.74 -6.07
CA ALA A 58 7.62 21.29 -6.20
C ALA A 58 7.50 20.79 -7.65
N GLY A 59 6.96 21.61 -8.57
CA GLY A 59 6.72 21.28 -9.98
C GLY A 59 7.69 21.92 -10.98
N LEU A 60 8.79 22.51 -10.51
CA LEU A 60 9.83 23.08 -11.38
C LEU A 60 10.52 21.98 -12.19
N ARG A 61 10.85 22.25 -13.46
CA ARG A 61 11.51 21.27 -14.36
C ARG A 61 12.93 20.87 -13.90
N SER A 62 13.59 21.70 -13.09
CA SER A 62 14.89 21.41 -12.51
C SER A 62 15.06 22.08 -11.14
N GLU A 63 15.95 21.53 -10.31
CA GLU A 63 16.18 22.07 -8.98
C GLU A 63 16.91 23.43 -9.02
N PRO A 64 16.44 24.44 -8.28
CA PRO A 64 17.13 25.72 -8.21
C PRO A 64 18.45 25.62 -7.45
N GLY A 65 19.39 26.51 -7.74
CA GLY A 65 20.69 26.55 -7.05
C GLY A 65 20.57 26.74 -5.53
N ASN A 66 21.59 26.33 -4.78
CA ASN A 66 21.57 26.31 -3.31
C ASN A 66 21.27 27.69 -2.68
N GLU A 67 21.71 28.79 -3.30
CA GLU A 67 21.42 30.14 -2.83
C GLU A 67 19.91 30.48 -2.91
N VAL A 68 19.26 30.05 -4.00
CA VAL A 68 17.81 30.24 -4.19
C VAL A 68 17.02 29.35 -3.24
N LYS A 69 17.46 28.11 -3.01
CA LYS A 69 16.85 27.20 -2.02
C LYS A 69 16.88 27.80 -0.61
N LEU A 70 17.98 28.44 -0.22
CA LEU A 70 18.10 29.12 1.06
C LEU A 70 17.17 30.35 1.16
N LYS A 71 17.02 31.12 0.08
CA LYS A 71 16.07 32.26 0.01
C LYS A 71 14.62 31.80 0.11
N LEU A 72 14.22 30.76 -0.64
CA LEU A 72 12.88 30.16 -0.55
C LEU A 72 12.59 29.66 0.87
N TYR A 73 13.55 28.96 1.48
CA TYR A 73 13.41 28.49 2.86
C TYR A 73 13.20 29.65 3.85
N ALA A 74 14.05 30.68 3.79
CA ALA A 74 13.97 31.83 4.70
C ALA A 74 12.64 32.58 4.58
N LEU A 75 12.20 32.88 3.35
CA LEU A 75 10.93 33.57 3.09
C LEU A 75 9.72 32.74 3.53
N TYR A 76 9.73 31.42 3.28
CA TYR A 76 8.68 30.52 3.74
C TYR A 76 8.58 30.48 5.27
N LYS A 77 9.71 30.40 5.97
CA LYS A 77 9.75 30.41 7.44
C LYS A 77 9.30 31.76 8.01
N GLN A 78 9.71 32.87 7.40
CA GLN A 78 9.27 34.21 7.81
C GLN A 78 7.77 34.41 7.59
N ALA A 79 7.22 33.94 6.47
CA ALA A 79 5.78 34.03 6.15
C ALA A 79 4.90 33.18 7.08
N THR A 80 5.36 31.98 7.45
CA THR A 80 4.56 31.05 8.26
C THR A 80 4.75 31.26 9.77
N VAL A 81 5.99 31.43 10.21
CA VAL A 81 6.35 31.51 11.63
C VAL A 81 6.52 32.96 12.09
N GLY A 82 7.15 33.81 11.28
CA GLY A 82 7.54 35.18 11.65
C GLY A 82 9.06 35.30 11.84
N PRO A 83 9.54 36.30 12.60
CA PRO A 83 10.96 36.51 12.87
C PRO A 83 11.64 35.25 13.42
N CYS A 84 12.92 35.05 13.05
CA CYS A 84 13.69 33.88 13.47
C CYS A 84 13.72 33.77 14.99
N ASN A 85 13.18 32.67 15.49
CA ASN A 85 13.06 32.35 16.92
C ASN A 85 13.82 31.07 17.30
N ALA A 86 14.64 30.55 16.38
CA ALA A 86 15.44 29.34 16.59
C ALA A 86 16.80 29.69 17.20
N ASP A 87 17.32 28.80 18.04
CA ASP A 87 18.68 28.91 18.57
C ASP A 87 19.72 28.80 17.46
N LYS A 88 20.84 29.52 17.62
CA LYS A 88 21.94 29.50 16.65
C LYS A 88 22.57 28.11 16.59
N PRO A 89 22.59 27.44 15.42
CA PRO A 89 23.14 26.09 15.29
C PRO A 89 24.65 26.03 15.60
N GLY A 90 25.08 24.86 16.08
CA GLY A 90 26.49 24.58 16.40
C GLY A 90 27.41 24.55 15.16
N MET A 91 28.71 24.76 15.38
CA MET A 91 29.72 24.96 14.32
C MET A 91 29.84 23.79 13.32
N PHE A 92 29.39 22.58 13.69
CA PHE A 92 29.50 21.38 12.87
C PHE A 92 28.26 21.09 12.00
N ASP A 93 27.14 21.79 12.20
CA ASP A 93 25.95 21.66 11.35
C ASP A 93 25.89 22.82 10.35
N VAL A 94 26.65 22.66 9.26
CA VAL A 94 26.85 23.67 8.23
C VAL A 94 25.53 24.03 7.53
N VAL A 95 24.65 23.05 7.30
CA VAL A 95 23.37 23.26 6.60
C VAL A 95 22.37 23.96 7.50
N ALA A 96 22.22 23.54 8.76
CA ALA A 96 21.37 24.23 9.71
C ALA A 96 21.85 25.66 9.94
N LYS A 97 23.17 25.87 10.03
CA LYS A 97 23.77 27.21 10.16
C LYS A 97 23.38 28.11 9.00
N TYR A 98 23.52 27.67 7.74
CA TYR A 98 23.14 28.50 6.59
C TYR A 98 21.64 28.77 6.48
N LYS A 99 20.78 27.81 6.86
CA LYS A 99 19.33 28.00 6.94
C LYS A 99 18.95 29.02 8.02
N TRP A 100 19.58 28.90 9.19
CA TRP A 100 19.40 29.83 10.30
C TRP A 100 19.89 31.23 9.93
N GLU A 101 21.08 31.36 9.33
CA GLU A 101 21.61 32.66 8.88
C GLU A 101 20.70 33.31 7.83
N ALA A 102 20.19 32.53 6.86
CA ALA A 102 19.28 33.02 5.84
C ALA A 102 17.95 33.52 6.43
N TRP A 103 17.37 32.81 7.40
CA TRP A 103 16.13 33.22 8.07
C TRP A 103 16.35 34.40 9.02
N SER A 104 17.40 34.36 9.86
CA SER A 104 17.75 35.45 10.79
C SER A 104 18.03 36.77 10.07
N LYS A 105 18.59 36.74 8.85
CA LYS A 105 18.87 37.94 8.06
C LYS A 105 17.62 38.70 7.61
N LEU A 106 16.44 38.06 7.60
CA LEU A 106 15.17 38.72 7.27
C LEU A 106 14.64 39.61 8.42
N GLY A 107 15.17 39.45 9.64
CA GLY A 107 14.84 40.30 10.79
C GLY A 107 13.34 40.37 11.09
N ASN A 108 12.83 41.59 11.20
CA ASN A 108 11.43 41.88 11.57
C ASN A 108 10.50 42.03 10.36
N LYS A 109 10.87 41.51 9.18
CA LYS A 109 10.01 41.55 8.00
C LYS A 109 8.65 40.89 8.30
N SER A 110 7.55 41.52 7.88
CA SER A 110 6.21 41.02 8.17
C SER A 110 5.91 39.70 7.43
N LYS A 111 4.87 38.99 7.88
CA LYS A 111 4.46 37.72 7.26
C LYS A 111 3.95 37.95 5.85
N GLU A 112 3.12 38.98 5.69
CA GLU A 112 2.50 39.39 4.42
C GLU A 112 3.56 39.80 3.40
N GLU A 113 4.53 40.65 3.76
CA GLU A 113 5.63 41.02 2.86
C GLU A 113 6.50 39.82 2.48
N SER A 114 6.64 38.84 3.39
CA SER A 114 7.40 37.61 3.12
C SER A 114 6.66 36.66 2.18
N MET A 115 5.33 36.62 2.25
CA MET A 115 4.49 35.89 1.30
C MET A 115 4.61 36.48 -0.10
N GLU A 116 4.52 37.81 -0.23
CA GLU A 116 4.66 38.50 -1.52
C GLU A 116 6.04 38.29 -2.15
N ASP A 117 7.11 38.40 -1.37
CA ASP A 117 8.48 38.17 -1.87
C ASP A 117 8.71 36.70 -2.24
N TYR A 118 8.07 35.77 -1.54
CA TYR A 118 8.08 34.35 -1.91
C TYR A 118 7.37 34.14 -3.25
N ILE A 119 6.17 34.70 -3.43
CA ILE A 119 5.39 34.61 -4.68
C ILE A 119 6.22 35.14 -5.86
N LYS A 120 6.79 36.35 -5.73
CA LYS A 120 7.64 36.96 -6.78
C LYS A 120 8.85 36.09 -7.13
N LEU A 121 9.50 35.50 -6.12
CA LEU A 121 10.64 34.62 -6.34
C LEU A 121 10.23 33.36 -7.10
N VAL A 122 9.10 32.76 -6.77
CA VAL A 122 8.56 31.57 -7.46
C VAL A 122 8.15 31.90 -8.90
N GLU A 123 7.44 33.00 -9.14
CA GLU A 123 7.09 33.46 -10.48
C GLU A 123 8.33 33.65 -11.36
N SER A 124 9.39 34.25 -10.81
CA SER A 124 10.67 34.39 -11.50
C SER A 124 11.33 33.05 -11.81
N LEU A 125 11.19 32.04 -10.94
CA LEU A 125 11.74 30.69 -11.18
C LEU A 125 10.94 29.92 -12.22
N ILE A 126 9.62 30.05 -12.20
CA ILE A 126 8.74 29.49 -13.23
C ILE A 126 9.10 30.07 -14.59
N LYS A 127 9.38 31.37 -14.67
CA LYS A 127 9.78 32.02 -15.93
C LYS A 127 11.16 31.55 -16.43
N SER A 128 12.10 31.23 -15.55
CA SER A 128 13.48 30.86 -15.93
C SER A 128 13.68 29.36 -16.16
N ILE A 129 13.01 28.51 -15.39
CA ILE A 129 13.17 27.05 -15.38
C ILE A 129 11.95 26.34 -15.99
N GLY A 130 10.79 27.00 -16.03
CA GLY A 130 9.54 26.42 -16.49
C GLY A 130 8.88 25.52 -15.44
N LEU A 131 7.56 25.39 -15.54
CA LEU A 131 6.81 24.31 -14.91
C LEU A 131 6.70 23.13 -15.88
N VAL A 132 6.57 21.92 -15.37
CA VAL A 132 6.18 20.77 -16.20
C VAL A 132 4.75 21.02 -16.70
N GLU A 133 4.56 21.20 -18.01
CA GLU A 133 3.22 21.38 -18.58
C GLU A 133 2.51 20.02 -18.65
N SER A 134 1.26 19.99 -18.18
CA SER A 134 0.38 18.83 -18.37
C SER A 134 -0.51 19.06 -19.60
N GLU A 135 -0.11 18.53 -20.75
CA GLU A 135 -1.01 18.43 -21.91
C GLU A 135 -1.91 17.20 -21.77
N ALA A 136 -3.22 17.44 -21.83
CA ALA A 136 -4.22 16.40 -21.95
C ALA A 136 -4.82 16.43 -23.36
N GLN A 137 -4.38 15.52 -24.24
CA GLN A 137 -5.26 14.78 -25.15
C GLN A 137 -4.49 13.68 -25.90
N ASN A 138 -5.12 12.50 -25.95
CA ASN A 138 -4.79 11.31 -26.73
C ASN A 138 -3.48 10.58 -26.40
N ASP A 139 -3.46 9.91 -25.25
CA ASP A 139 -3.52 8.44 -25.24
C ASP A 139 -3.76 7.91 -23.81
N LYS A 140 -4.22 6.66 -23.76
CA LYS A 140 -4.75 5.89 -22.62
C LYS A 140 -3.89 5.93 -21.34
N GLU A 141 -4.46 6.36 -20.21
CA GLU A 141 -4.40 5.66 -18.90
C GLU A 141 -5.24 6.42 -17.84
N ALA A 142 -6.03 5.67 -17.07
CA ALA A 142 -6.90 6.21 -16.03
C ALA A 142 -6.07 6.65 -14.79
N LYS A 143 -6.32 7.88 -14.29
CA LYS A 143 -5.74 8.46 -13.07
C LYS A 143 -6.13 7.67 -11.80
N PRO A 144 -5.22 7.42 -10.84
CA PRO A 144 -5.63 7.22 -9.45
C PRO A 144 -5.73 8.57 -8.73
N SER A 145 -6.93 8.88 -8.26
CA SER A 145 -7.17 9.76 -7.13
C SER A 145 -6.73 9.08 -5.83
N THR A 146 -6.06 9.80 -4.92
CA THR A 146 -6.21 9.81 -3.44
C THR A 146 -4.87 10.09 -2.75
N SER A 147 -4.91 10.89 -1.67
CA SER A 147 -3.83 11.01 -0.67
C SER A 147 -3.32 9.62 -0.27
N SER A 148 -2.00 9.41 -0.32
CA SER A 148 -1.40 8.12 0.07
C SER A 148 -1.80 7.74 1.49
N PRO A 149 -2.38 6.54 1.71
CA PRO A 149 -2.74 6.09 3.05
C PRO A 149 -1.50 5.97 3.96
N GLU A 150 -1.70 6.19 5.26
CA GLU A 150 -0.61 6.17 6.24
C GLU A 150 0.17 4.85 6.18
N GLY A 151 1.50 4.96 6.02
CA GLY A 151 2.39 3.81 6.03
C GLY A 151 2.32 2.91 4.80
N MET A 152 1.65 3.33 3.73
CA MET A 152 1.57 2.57 2.48
C MET A 152 1.79 3.45 1.25
N VAL A 153 2.35 2.86 0.20
CA VAL A 153 2.41 3.43 -1.15
C VAL A 153 1.66 2.49 -2.08
N ILE A 154 0.65 3.02 -2.75
CA ILE A 154 -0.22 2.26 -3.65
C ILE A 154 -0.04 2.82 -5.05
N THR A 155 0.33 1.97 -6.01
CA THR A 155 0.48 2.36 -7.41
C THR A 155 -0.23 1.38 -8.32
N ASN A 156 -0.73 1.86 -9.46
CA ASN A 156 -1.23 1.00 -10.53
C ASN A 156 -0.47 1.34 -11.82
N LYS A 157 0.27 0.37 -12.36
CA LYS A 157 1.00 0.50 -13.63
C LYS A 157 0.50 -0.61 -14.56
N GLN A 158 -0.12 -0.24 -15.67
CA GLN A 158 -0.58 -1.19 -16.72
C GLN A 158 -1.49 -2.34 -16.20
N GLY A 159 -2.24 -2.09 -15.12
CA GLY A 159 -3.12 -3.06 -14.48
C GLY A 159 -2.45 -3.91 -13.39
N VAL A 160 -1.21 -3.60 -12.99
CA VAL A 160 -0.58 -4.18 -11.80
C VAL A 160 -0.74 -3.21 -10.64
N LEU A 161 -1.62 -3.56 -9.70
CA LEU A 161 -1.78 -2.82 -8.45
C LEU A 161 -0.69 -3.26 -7.46
N THR A 162 0.24 -2.38 -7.14
CA THR A 162 1.28 -2.63 -6.15
C THR A 162 0.90 -2.01 -4.83
N LEU A 163 0.73 -2.84 -3.80
CA LEU A 163 0.60 -2.44 -2.41
C LEU A 163 1.99 -2.54 -1.76
N ARG A 164 2.61 -1.40 -1.47
CA ARG A 164 3.92 -1.35 -0.83
C ARG A 164 3.79 -0.85 0.60
N LEU A 165 4.21 -1.67 1.57
CA LEU A 165 4.34 -1.25 2.97
C LEU A 165 5.48 -0.22 3.06
N ASN A 166 5.24 0.93 3.66
CA ASN A 166 6.13 2.08 3.60
C ASN A 166 6.29 2.76 4.97
N ARG A 167 6.76 1.99 5.95
CA ARG A 167 7.23 2.46 7.27
C ARG A 167 8.61 1.86 7.58
N PRO A 168 9.63 2.06 6.73
CA PRO A 168 10.93 1.39 6.86
C PRO A 168 11.60 1.64 8.22
N GLU A 169 11.43 2.82 8.80
CA GLU A 169 11.90 3.20 10.13
C GLU A 169 11.25 2.40 11.28
N LYS A 170 10.10 1.76 10.99
CA LYS A 170 9.40 0.81 11.86
C LYS A 170 9.42 -0.60 11.30
N LYS A 171 10.34 -0.90 10.38
CA LYS A 171 10.46 -2.22 9.73
C LYS A 171 9.16 -2.69 9.08
N ASN A 172 8.36 -1.74 8.58
CA ASN A 172 7.06 -1.98 7.95
C ASN A 172 6.07 -2.73 8.86
N ALA A 173 6.09 -2.48 10.18
CA ALA A 173 5.09 -2.99 11.11
C ALA A 173 3.68 -2.50 10.73
N LEU A 174 2.68 -3.39 10.81
CA LEU A 174 1.30 -3.09 10.40
C LEU A 174 0.52 -2.37 11.49
N LEU A 175 0.06 -1.16 11.20
CA LEU A 175 -0.96 -0.48 11.98
C LEU A 175 -2.34 -1.07 11.68
N THR A 176 -3.30 -0.89 12.60
CA THR A 176 -4.72 -1.21 12.39
C THR A 176 -5.25 -0.61 11.07
N SER A 177 -4.88 0.63 10.74
CA SER A 177 -5.25 1.30 9.49
C SER A 177 -4.70 0.57 8.25
N MET A 178 -3.49 0.03 8.32
CA MET A 178 -2.87 -0.70 7.22
C MET A 178 -3.58 -2.04 6.94
N TYR A 179 -4.07 -2.74 7.98
CA TYR A 179 -4.92 -3.91 7.79
C TYR A 179 -6.17 -3.56 6.98
N HIS A 180 -6.88 -2.50 7.36
CA HIS A 180 -8.05 -2.02 6.63
C HIS A 180 -7.72 -1.62 5.19
N GLU A 181 -6.61 -0.91 4.97
CA GLU A 181 -6.20 -0.48 3.63
C GLU A 181 -5.87 -1.66 2.71
N ILE A 182 -5.13 -2.66 3.19
CA ILE A 182 -4.84 -3.87 2.40
C ILE A 182 -6.13 -4.62 2.07
N THR A 183 -6.97 -4.87 3.07
CA THR A 183 -8.27 -5.55 2.90
C THR A 183 -9.14 -4.81 1.89
N LYS A 184 -9.24 -3.48 2.01
CA LYS A 184 -10.01 -2.63 1.10
C LYS A 184 -9.46 -2.72 -0.32
N ASN A 185 -8.14 -2.58 -0.50
CA ASN A 185 -7.53 -2.62 -1.83
C ASN A 185 -7.68 -3.98 -2.50
N PHE A 186 -7.62 -5.09 -1.75
CA PHE A 186 -7.91 -6.42 -2.30
C PHE A 186 -9.38 -6.53 -2.74
N ASN A 187 -10.31 -6.09 -1.92
CA ASN A 187 -11.74 -6.14 -2.23
C ASN A 187 -12.13 -5.25 -3.42
N ASP A 188 -11.52 -4.07 -3.54
CA ASP A 188 -11.74 -3.16 -4.66
C ASP A 188 -11.10 -3.72 -5.94
N ALA A 189 -9.84 -4.15 -5.86
CA ALA A 189 -9.11 -4.77 -6.97
C ALA A 189 -9.78 -6.05 -7.48
N ALA A 190 -10.48 -6.80 -6.62
CA ALA A 190 -11.23 -7.98 -7.03
C ALA A 190 -12.35 -7.64 -8.03
N LYS A 191 -12.96 -6.46 -7.89
CA LYS A 191 -14.12 -5.99 -8.68
C LYS A 191 -13.72 -5.09 -9.85
N ASP A 192 -12.54 -4.49 -9.80
CA ASP A 192 -12.05 -3.56 -10.84
C ASP A 192 -11.36 -4.29 -12.00
N ASP A 193 -12.03 -4.40 -13.15
CA ASP A 193 -11.48 -5.04 -14.36
C ASP A 193 -10.21 -4.37 -14.92
N SER A 194 -9.89 -3.13 -14.52
CA SER A 194 -8.64 -2.47 -14.88
C SER A 194 -7.42 -3.07 -14.15
N VAL A 195 -7.64 -3.66 -12.96
CA VAL A 195 -6.61 -4.38 -12.21
C VAL A 195 -6.56 -5.83 -12.69
N LYS A 196 -5.41 -6.23 -13.23
CA LYS A 196 -5.13 -7.58 -13.73
C LYS A 196 -4.52 -8.49 -12.67
N MET A 197 -3.67 -7.94 -11.80
CA MET A 197 -3.03 -8.64 -10.69
C MET A 197 -2.61 -7.67 -9.60
N VAL A 198 -2.33 -8.21 -8.41
CA VAL A 198 -1.83 -7.45 -7.26
C VAL A 198 -0.43 -7.93 -6.89
N VAL A 199 0.44 -6.97 -6.57
CA VAL A 199 1.78 -7.19 -5.99
C VAL A 199 1.80 -6.63 -4.57
N LEU A 200 2.25 -7.43 -3.61
CA LEU A 200 2.45 -7.01 -2.22
C LEU A 200 3.95 -7.03 -1.89
N THR A 201 4.50 -5.90 -1.45
CA THR A 201 5.93 -5.76 -1.14
C THR A 201 6.21 -4.74 -0.03
N GLY A 202 7.45 -4.60 0.43
CA GLY A 202 7.87 -3.63 1.44
C GLY A 202 8.91 -2.63 0.91
N THR A 203 8.99 -1.45 1.53
CA THR A 203 10.06 -0.47 1.31
C THR A 203 11.24 -0.74 2.26
N GLY A 204 12.46 -0.58 1.75
CA GLY A 204 13.68 -0.63 2.56
C GLY A 204 14.15 -2.06 2.87
N ASP A 205 14.78 -2.24 4.02
CA ASP A 205 15.48 -3.49 4.35
C ASP A 205 14.57 -4.62 4.84
N TYR A 206 13.31 -4.35 5.15
CA TYR A 206 12.34 -5.33 5.66
C TYR A 206 11.16 -5.46 4.72
N PHE A 207 10.63 -6.68 4.59
CA PHE A 207 9.30 -6.85 4.06
C PHE A 207 8.29 -6.34 5.09
N SER A 208 8.27 -6.95 6.27
CA SER A 208 7.49 -6.48 7.43
C SER A 208 7.91 -7.18 8.72
N SER A 209 7.93 -6.45 9.84
CA SER A 209 8.05 -7.02 11.18
C SER A 209 6.73 -7.54 11.76
N GLY A 210 5.67 -7.62 10.96
CA GLY A 210 4.36 -8.13 11.38
C GLY A 210 3.51 -7.07 12.06
N ASN A 211 2.67 -7.48 13.01
CA ASN A 211 1.76 -6.58 13.72
C ASN A 211 2.54 -5.50 14.51
N ASP A 212 2.14 -4.23 14.37
CA ASP A 212 2.70 -3.17 15.19
C ASP A 212 2.21 -3.36 16.63
N LEU A 213 3.13 -3.56 17.56
CA LEU A 213 2.78 -3.86 18.95
C LEU A 213 2.09 -2.68 19.64
N THR A 214 2.16 -1.47 19.08
CA THR A 214 1.36 -0.33 19.57
C THR A 214 -0.15 -0.55 19.39
N ASN A 215 -0.58 -1.46 18.50
CA ASN A 215 -1.98 -1.87 18.39
C ASN A 215 -2.52 -2.55 19.67
N PHE A 216 -1.62 -3.02 20.55
CA PHE A 216 -1.96 -3.62 21.84
C PHE A 216 -1.85 -2.65 23.03
N GLN A 217 -1.73 -1.34 22.78
CA GLN A 217 -1.75 -0.35 23.86
C GLN A 217 -3.18 -0.18 24.39
N ILE A 218 -3.40 -0.66 25.62
CA ILE A 218 -4.68 -0.62 26.31
C ILE A 218 -4.74 0.64 27.19
N LYS A 219 -5.84 1.39 27.11
CA LYS A 219 -6.14 2.50 28.03
C LYS A 219 -6.96 1.99 29.22
N PRO A 220 -6.90 2.67 30.39
CA PRO A 220 -7.66 2.24 31.58
C PRO A 220 -9.17 2.11 31.38
N THR A 221 -9.73 2.82 30.40
CA THR A 221 -11.17 2.84 30.08
C THR A 221 -11.60 1.76 29.10
N ASP A 222 -10.67 0.99 28.56
CA ASP A 222 -10.97 0.07 27.47
C ASP A 222 -11.58 -1.24 27.97
N ASP A 223 -12.58 -1.75 27.25
CA ASP A 223 -13.07 -3.12 27.41
C ASP A 223 -12.12 -4.08 26.67
N ILE A 224 -11.24 -4.74 27.43
CA ILE A 224 -10.21 -5.63 26.90
C ILE A 224 -10.83 -6.81 26.13
N ALA A 225 -11.96 -7.36 26.59
CA ALA A 225 -12.62 -8.48 25.93
C ALA A 225 -13.20 -8.05 24.58
N LYS A 226 -13.79 -6.86 24.51
CA LYS A 226 -14.24 -6.27 23.26
C LYS A 226 -13.08 -5.97 22.32
N LEU A 227 -11.98 -5.38 22.80
CA LEU A 227 -10.79 -5.10 21.99
C LEU A 227 -10.19 -6.37 21.38
N ALA A 228 -10.07 -7.44 22.17
CA ALA A 228 -9.56 -8.72 21.69
C ALA A 228 -10.47 -9.31 20.60
N LYS A 229 -11.80 -9.25 20.81
CA LYS A 229 -12.78 -9.71 19.82
C LYS A 229 -12.74 -8.89 18.52
N ASP A 230 -12.69 -7.56 18.63
CA ASP A 230 -12.66 -6.66 17.48
C ASP A 230 -11.36 -6.83 16.68
N SER A 231 -10.21 -6.96 17.38
CA SER A 231 -8.91 -7.22 16.75
C SER A 231 -8.87 -8.56 16.03
N ALA A 232 -9.51 -9.59 16.60
CA ALA A 232 -9.61 -10.90 15.97
C ALA A 232 -10.53 -10.87 14.74
N GLY A 233 -11.63 -10.10 14.79
CA GLY A 233 -12.49 -9.86 13.62
C GLY A 233 -11.76 -9.14 12.49
N LEU A 234 -10.96 -8.11 12.83
CA LEU A 234 -10.11 -7.42 11.85
C LEU A 234 -9.12 -8.37 11.17
N LEU A 235 -8.45 -9.21 11.95
CA LEU A 235 -7.49 -10.18 11.42
C LEU A 235 -8.19 -11.23 10.55
N GLU A 236 -9.38 -11.68 10.96
CA GLU A 236 -10.19 -12.62 10.20
C GLU A 236 -10.56 -12.03 8.83
N ASP A 237 -11.07 -10.80 8.79
CA ASP A 237 -11.41 -10.08 7.55
C ASP A 237 -10.20 -9.87 6.64
N PHE A 238 -9.05 -9.54 7.24
CA PHE A 238 -7.79 -9.40 6.52
C PHE A 238 -7.38 -10.70 5.83
N VAL A 239 -7.34 -11.81 6.56
CA VAL A 239 -6.96 -13.12 6.01
C VAL A 239 -7.99 -13.61 4.98
N ASN A 240 -9.29 -13.38 5.22
CA ASN A 240 -10.36 -13.70 4.27
C ASN A 240 -10.17 -12.99 2.93
N ALA A 241 -9.68 -11.74 2.92
CA ALA A 241 -9.38 -11.02 1.69
C ALA A 241 -8.30 -11.73 0.84
N PHE A 242 -7.28 -12.35 1.44
CA PHE A 242 -6.29 -13.16 0.71
C PHE A 242 -6.91 -14.44 0.14
N ILE A 243 -7.76 -15.12 0.93
CA ILE A 243 -8.43 -16.36 0.53
C ILE A 243 -9.33 -16.11 -0.68
N ASP A 244 -10.11 -15.03 -0.64
CA ASP A 244 -11.14 -14.73 -1.63
C ASP A 244 -10.62 -14.05 -2.90
N PHE A 245 -9.44 -13.44 -2.86
CA PHE A 245 -8.93 -12.63 -3.96
C PHE A 245 -8.89 -13.42 -5.29
N PRO A 246 -9.66 -13.03 -6.33
CA PRO A 246 -9.90 -13.88 -7.49
C PRO A 246 -8.86 -13.74 -8.60
N LYS A 247 -7.95 -12.79 -8.47
CA LYS A 247 -6.89 -12.48 -9.45
C LYS A 247 -5.53 -12.94 -8.91
N PRO A 248 -4.47 -12.98 -9.73
CA PRO A 248 -3.14 -13.33 -9.25
C PRO A 248 -2.66 -12.35 -8.18
N LEU A 249 -2.16 -12.90 -7.08
CA LEU A 249 -1.54 -12.20 -5.98
C LEU A 249 -0.09 -12.67 -5.86
N LEU A 250 0.83 -11.76 -6.17
CA LEU A 250 2.27 -11.98 -6.09
C LEU A 250 2.83 -11.28 -4.84
N ALA A 251 3.42 -12.04 -3.93
CA ALA A 251 4.23 -11.46 -2.86
C ALA A 251 5.69 -11.34 -3.29
N VAL A 252 6.28 -10.17 -3.06
CA VAL A 252 7.69 -9.86 -3.31
C VAL A 252 8.35 -9.49 -1.99
N VAL A 253 9.03 -10.46 -1.39
CA VAL A 253 9.63 -10.35 -0.04
C VAL A 253 11.05 -9.81 -0.17
N ASN A 254 11.21 -8.50 0.00
CA ASN A 254 12.47 -7.76 -0.18
C ASN A 254 13.48 -7.94 0.96
N GLY A 255 13.07 -8.48 2.11
CA GLY A 255 13.93 -8.64 3.29
C GLY A 255 13.24 -9.46 4.38
N PRO A 256 13.69 -9.36 5.65
CA PRO A 256 13.10 -10.11 6.75
C PRO A 256 11.58 -9.88 6.89
N ALA A 257 10.86 -10.96 7.17
CA ALA A 257 9.41 -11.05 7.27
C ALA A 257 9.00 -11.77 8.55
N PHE A 258 7.99 -11.24 9.26
CA PHE A 258 7.55 -11.77 10.55
C PHE A 258 6.02 -11.91 10.67
N GLY A 259 5.59 -12.93 11.41
CA GLY A 259 4.22 -13.11 11.89
C GLY A 259 3.20 -13.22 10.77
N ILE A 260 2.10 -12.48 10.90
CA ILE A 260 0.98 -12.45 9.94
C ILE A 260 1.40 -12.25 8.48
N MET A 261 2.44 -11.45 8.25
CA MET A 261 2.92 -11.19 6.89
C MET A 261 3.67 -12.38 6.29
N VAL A 262 4.12 -13.33 7.12
CA VAL A 262 4.70 -14.62 6.71
C VAL A 262 3.61 -15.67 6.55
N THR A 263 2.65 -15.76 7.47
CA THR A 263 1.56 -16.76 7.41
C THR A 263 0.69 -16.56 6.18
N THR A 264 0.39 -15.31 5.79
CA THR A 264 -0.38 -15.02 4.58
C THR A 264 0.36 -15.28 3.27
N LEU A 265 1.68 -15.49 3.27
CA LEU A 265 2.42 -15.84 2.05
C LEU A 265 1.92 -17.13 1.41
N ALA A 266 1.49 -18.09 2.24
CA ALA A 266 0.89 -19.33 1.77
C ALA A 266 -0.48 -19.15 1.08
N LEU A 267 -1.08 -17.96 1.21
CA LEU A 267 -2.35 -17.60 0.57
C LEU A 267 -2.14 -16.79 -0.73
N CYS A 268 -0.92 -16.35 -1.01
CA CYS A 268 -0.54 -15.78 -2.30
C CYS A 268 -0.46 -16.88 -3.38
N ASP A 269 -0.60 -16.50 -4.65
CA ASP A 269 -0.46 -17.46 -5.76
C ASP A 269 1.00 -17.73 -6.10
N ASN A 270 1.87 -16.76 -5.80
CA ASN A 270 3.31 -16.90 -5.97
C ASN A 270 4.04 -16.00 -4.96
N VAL A 271 5.17 -16.49 -4.47
CA VAL A 271 6.07 -15.75 -3.57
C VAL A 271 7.47 -15.78 -4.18
N ILE A 272 8.01 -14.60 -4.47
CA ILE A 272 9.42 -14.42 -4.80
C ILE A 272 10.09 -13.63 -3.68
N CYS A 273 11.38 -13.87 -3.45
CA CYS A 273 12.09 -13.14 -2.40
C CYS A 273 13.52 -12.77 -2.78
N SER A 274 14.05 -11.78 -2.06
CA SER A 274 15.47 -11.51 -2.01
C SER A 274 16.21 -12.65 -1.29
N ASP A 275 17.45 -12.92 -1.68
CA ASP A 275 18.40 -13.76 -0.94
C ASP A 275 18.69 -13.30 0.51
N LYS A 276 18.37 -12.04 0.85
CA LYS A 276 18.41 -11.50 2.22
C LYS A 276 17.15 -11.75 3.03
N ALA A 277 16.11 -12.34 2.45
CA ALA A 277 14.86 -12.59 3.15
C ALA A 277 15.01 -13.70 4.21
N THR A 278 14.34 -13.49 5.33
CA THR A 278 14.14 -14.49 6.39
C THR A 278 12.67 -14.50 6.79
N PHE A 279 12.19 -15.65 7.24
CA PHE A 279 10.78 -15.87 7.55
C PHE A 279 10.64 -16.41 8.95
N GLN A 280 9.90 -15.72 9.81
CA GLN A 280 9.70 -16.15 11.20
C GLN A 280 8.27 -15.92 11.67
N THR A 281 7.73 -16.85 12.46
CA THR A 281 6.43 -16.72 13.12
C THR A 281 6.64 -16.73 14.65
N PRO A 282 6.85 -15.56 15.29
CA PRO A 282 7.33 -15.47 16.68
C PRO A 282 6.22 -15.73 17.74
N PHE A 283 5.33 -16.70 17.49
CA PHE A 283 4.16 -17.01 18.33
C PHE A 283 4.55 -17.40 19.76
N LEU A 284 5.51 -18.31 19.92
CA LEU A 284 5.96 -18.76 21.24
C LEU A 284 6.54 -17.60 22.07
N SER A 285 7.38 -16.77 21.47
CA SER A 285 8.02 -15.63 22.15
C SER A 285 7.07 -14.47 22.44
N THR A 286 5.94 -14.38 21.74
CA THR A 286 4.93 -13.33 21.92
C THR A 286 3.71 -13.81 22.68
N SER A 287 3.70 -15.07 23.14
CA SER A 287 2.56 -15.73 23.78
C SER A 287 1.29 -15.57 22.95
N GLN A 288 1.38 -15.95 21.68
CA GLN A 288 0.26 -15.95 20.73
C GLN A 288 0.10 -17.34 20.12
N THR A 289 -1.08 -17.62 19.57
CA THR A 289 -1.32 -18.82 18.76
C THR A 289 -1.04 -18.55 17.30
N PRO A 290 -0.78 -19.60 16.50
CA PRO A 290 -0.72 -19.46 15.05
C PRO A 290 -1.98 -18.86 14.43
N GLU A 291 -1.81 -18.13 13.33
CA GLU A 291 -2.86 -17.42 12.58
C GLU A 291 -2.63 -17.53 11.06
N GLY A 292 -3.48 -16.87 10.25
CA GLY A 292 -3.25 -16.70 8.82
C GLY A 292 -3.42 -17.98 8.01
N CYS A 293 -4.23 -18.91 8.53
CA CYS A 293 -4.38 -20.28 8.07
C CYS A 293 -3.12 -21.13 8.20
N SER A 294 -2.09 -20.67 8.91
CA SER A 294 -0.78 -21.35 8.93
C SER A 294 -0.83 -22.74 9.56
N THR A 295 -1.78 -23.03 10.47
CA THR A 295 -1.96 -24.38 11.02
C THR A 295 -2.44 -25.40 9.97
N TYR A 296 -3.02 -24.91 8.88
CA TYR A 296 -3.51 -25.71 7.77
C TYR A 296 -2.55 -25.70 6.58
N THR A 297 -2.06 -24.52 6.19
CA THR A 297 -1.28 -24.31 4.96
C THR A 297 0.18 -24.74 5.13
N PHE A 298 0.84 -24.43 6.25
CA PHE A 298 2.26 -24.73 6.40
C PHE A 298 2.53 -26.24 6.41
N PRO A 299 1.81 -27.09 7.17
CA PRO A 299 2.04 -28.54 7.10
C PRO A 299 1.87 -29.12 5.69
N ARG A 300 1.00 -28.53 4.83
CA ARG A 300 0.81 -28.95 3.44
C ARG A 300 1.92 -28.51 2.50
N ILE A 301 2.53 -27.35 2.78
CA ILE A 301 3.64 -26.81 1.99
C ILE A 301 4.95 -27.50 2.35
N MET A 302 5.30 -27.52 3.65
CA MET A 302 6.64 -27.90 4.12
C MET A 302 6.69 -29.17 4.98
N GLY A 303 5.56 -29.86 5.17
CA GLY A 303 5.44 -31.00 6.07
C GLY A 303 5.32 -30.61 7.54
N THR A 304 4.74 -31.51 8.35
CA THR A 304 4.41 -31.24 9.76
C THR A 304 5.62 -30.89 10.62
N ALA A 305 6.77 -31.54 10.41
CA ALA A 305 7.96 -31.31 11.25
C ALA A 305 8.50 -29.87 11.10
N LYS A 306 8.68 -29.41 9.85
CA LYS A 306 9.18 -28.05 9.57
C LYS A 306 8.13 -27.00 9.94
N ALA A 307 6.85 -27.28 9.70
CA ALA A 307 5.76 -26.41 10.14
C ALA A 307 5.74 -26.24 11.67
N ASN A 308 5.83 -27.33 12.45
CA ASN A 308 5.89 -27.25 13.92
C ASN A 308 7.14 -26.52 14.41
N ALA A 309 8.30 -26.75 13.78
CA ALA A 309 9.53 -26.04 14.09
C ALA A 309 9.36 -24.52 13.99
N MET A 310 8.64 -24.06 12.96
CA MET A 310 8.38 -22.64 12.72
C MET A 310 7.26 -22.09 13.63
N LEU A 311 6.13 -22.78 13.71
CA LEU A 311 4.90 -22.33 14.38
C LEU A 311 4.94 -22.49 15.91
N LEU A 312 5.53 -23.59 16.41
CA LEU A 312 5.53 -23.93 17.84
C LEU A 312 6.89 -23.67 18.50
N PHE A 313 7.98 -23.77 17.74
CA PHE A 313 9.35 -23.62 18.26
C PHE A 313 10.08 -22.38 17.75
N ASN A 314 9.37 -21.45 17.07
CA ASN A 314 9.89 -20.15 16.66
C ASN A 314 11.12 -20.19 15.73
N GLN A 315 11.41 -21.33 15.08
CA GLN A 315 12.52 -21.42 14.15
C GLN A 315 12.25 -20.56 12.91
N SER A 316 13.29 -19.85 12.46
CA SER A 316 13.23 -19.05 11.24
C SER A 316 13.65 -19.88 10.04
N LEU A 317 13.17 -19.49 8.86
CA LEU A 317 13.67 -19.98 7.58
C LEU A 317 14.53 -18.90 6.92
N THR A 318 15.65 -19.32 6.34
CA THR A 318 16.37 -18.54 5.33
C THR A 318 15.60 -18.52 4.01
N ALA A 319 15.95 -17.61 3.10
CA ALA A 319 15.43 -17.58 1.73
C ALA A 319 15.57 -18.94 1.01
N GLN A 320 16.72 -19.61 1.18
CA GLN A 320 16.97 -20.90 0.54
C GLN A 320 16.14 -22.04 1.16
N GLU A 321 15.97 -22.06 2.48
CA GLU A 321 15.11 -23.06 3.12
C GLU A 321 13.64 -22.86 2.75
N ALA A 322 13.19 -21.60 2.65
CA ALA A 322 11.83 -21.27 2.22
C ALA A 322 11.58 -21.72 0.76
N LEU A 323 12.60 -21.62 -0.10
CA LEU A 323 12.56 -22.19 -1.46
C LEU A 323 12.49 -23.72 -1.44
N GLN A 324 13.37 -24.37 -0.67
CA GLN A 324 13.44 -25.83 -0.58
C GLN A 324 12.15 -26.45 -0.04
N CYS A 325 11.47 -25.77 0.88
CA CYS A 325 10.22 -26.26 1.46
C CYS A 325 8.95 -25.80 0.71
N GLY A 326 9.09 -25.05 -0.38
CA GLY A 326 7.98 -24.65 -1.25
C GLY A 326 7.17 -23.44 -0.80
N LEU A 327 7.58 -22.73 0.26
CA LEU A 327 6.95 -21.45 0.65
C LEU A 327 7.29 -20.33 -0.35
N VAL A 328 8.49 -20.39 -0.94
CA VAL A 328 8.99 -19.46 -1.95
C VAL A 328 9.20 -20.20 -3.26
N SER A 329 8.83 -19.60 -4.39
CA SER A 329 9.04 -20.19 -5.72
C SER A 329 10.40 -19.82 -6.33
N LYS A 330 10.96 -18.66 -5.93
CA LYS A 330 12.21 -18.15 -6.47
C LYS A 330 12.91 -17.18 -5.52
N VAL A 331 14.23 -17.35 -5.40
CA VAL A 331 15.14 -16.45 -4.69
C VAL A 331 15.94 -15.65 -5.73
N ILE A 332 16.03 -14.33 -5.53
CA ILE A 332 16.72 -13.38 -6.40
C ILE A 332 17.80 -12.65 -5.59
N PRO A 333 19.00 -12.41 -6.13
CA PRO A 333 19.96 -11.51 -5.49
C PRO A 333 19.31 -10.16 -5.16
N HIS A 334 19.50 -9.66 -3.94
CA HIS A 334 18.79 -8.47 -3.46
C HIS A 334 18.93 -7.25 -4.40
N ASP A 335 20.12 -7.01 -4.92
CA ASP A 335 20.45 -5.92 -5.84
C ASP A 335 19.82 -6.06 -7.24
N GLN A 336 19.30 -7.25 -7.57
CA GLN A 336 18.62 -7.55 -8.82
C GLN A 336 17.11 -7.70 -8.66
N LEU A 337 16.56 -7.57 -7.44
CA LEU A 337 15.15 -7.85 -7.18
C LEU A 337 14.22 -6.94 -7.99
N ASP A 338 14.48 -5.64 -8.00
CA ASP A 338 13.65 -4.66 -8.71
C ASP A 338 13.74 -4.83 -10.23
N SER A 339 14.94 -5.04 -10.78
CA SER A 339 15.12 -5.25 -12.22
C SER A 339 14.52 -6.58 -12.68
N TYR A 340 14.64 -7.64 -11.87
CA TYR A 340 13.97 -8.91 -12.10
C TYR A 340 12.44 -8.75 -12.10
N LEU A 341 11.89 -8.01 -11.13
CA LEU A 341 10.45 -7.79 -11.03
C LEU A 341 9.93 -6.97 -12.22
N ASP A 342 10.61 -5.91 -12.62
CA ASP A 342 10.20 -5.10 -13.79
C ASP A 342 10.23 -5.95 -15.08
N GLY A 343 11.27 -6.77 -15.27
CA GLY A 343 11.36 -7.70 -16.39
C GLY A 343 10.28 -8.79 -16.37
N LEU A 344 9.98 -9.35 -15.19
CA LEU A 344 8.94 -10.36 -15.00
C LEU A 344 7.55 -9.80 -15.32
N LEU A 345 7.24 -8.58 -14.88
CA LEU A 345 5.91 -8.01 -15.04
C LEU A 345 5.74 -7.35 -16.43
N TYR A 346 6.66 -6.47 -16.81
CA TYR A 346 6.50 -5.51 -17.90
C TYR A 346 7.42 -5.74 -19.10
N GLY A 347 8.39 -6.67 -19.01
CA GLY A 347 9.28 -6.96 -20.11
C GLY A 347 8.54 -7.45 -21.37
N ASN A 348 9.20 -7.44 -22.52
CA ASN A 348 8.63 -7.94 -23.79
C ASN A 348 8.15 -9.40 -23.70
N LYS A 349 8.71 -10.17 -22.75
CA LYS A 349 8.31 -11.54 -22.43
C LYS A 349 7.73 -11.67 -20.99
N GLY A 350 7.31 -10.56 -20.40
CA GLY A 350 6.75 -10.50 -19.06
C GLY A 350 5.31 -11.01 -19.00
N LEU A 351 4.79 -11.14 -17.78
CA LEU A 351 3.44 -11.64 -17.53
C LEU A 351 2.37 -10.80 -18.24
N LEU A 352 2.57 -9.48 -18.38
CA LEU A 352 1.61 -8.61 -19.05
C LEU A 352 1.71 -8.63 -20.58
N SER A 353 2.82 -9.09 -21.18
CA SER A 353 2.96 -9.16 -22.64
C SER A 353 2.27 -10.38 -23.25
N PHE A 354 2.12 -11.46 -22.48
CA PHE A 354 1.46 -12.70 -22.90
C PHE A 354 0.09 -12.95 -22.24
N GLY A 355 -0.23 -12.21 -21.16
CA GLY A 355 -1.30 -12.56 -20.24
C GLY A 355 -2.70 -12.29 -20.78
N SER A 356 -3.42 -13.35 -21.14
CA SER A 356 -4.89 -13.31 -21.17
C SER A 356 -5.42 -13.40 -19.75
N THR A 357 -6.05 -12.33 -19.25
CA THR A 357 -6.58 -12.25 -17.88
C THR A 357 -7.64 -13.32 -17.59
N ILE A 358 -8.27 -13.89 -18.64
CA ILE A 358 -9.21 -15.00 -18.50
C ILE A 358 -8.54 -16.27 -17.96
N THR A 359 -7.29 -16.55 -18.34
CA THR A 359 -6.57 -17.74 -17.88
C THR A 359 -6.35 -17.67 -16.38
N TRP A 360 -5.99 -16.50 -15.86
CA TRP A 360 -5.84 -16.30 -14.42
C TRP A 360 -7.17 -16.36 -13.68
N ARG A 361 -8.18 -15.65 -14.18
CA ARG A 361 -9.52 -15.60 -13.57
C ARG A 361 -10.21 -16.97 -13.54
N MET A 362 -10.03 -17.78 -14.57
CA MET A 362 -10.64 -19.10 -14.67
C MET A 362 -9.75 -20.20 -14.07
N GLY A 363 -8.43 -20.06 -14.16
CA GLY A 363 -7.48 -21.06 -13.68
C GLY A 363 -7.31 -21.05 -12.16
N LYS A 364 -7.25 -19.88 -11.53
CA LYS A 364 -7.08 -19.77 -10.07
C LYS A 364 -8.20 -20.49 -9.30
N PRO A 365 -9.50 -20.33 -9.64
CA PRO A 365 -10.57 -21.09 -8.98
C PRO A 365 -10.51 -22.61 -9.18
N LEU A 366 -9.84 -23.10 -10.23
CA LEU A 366 -9.64 -24.55 -10.42
C LEU A 366 -8.54 -25.11 -9.50
N ILE A 367 -7.58 -24.27 -9.10
CA ILE A 367 -6.51 -24.62 -8.15
C ILE A 367 -7.02 -24.43 -6.71
N ARG A 368 -7.65 -23.28 -6.45
CA ARG A 368 -8.24 -22.90 -5.17
C ARG A 368 -9.75 -22.93 -5.30
N THR A 369 -10.31 -24.13 -5.18
CA THR A 369 -11.74 -24.38 -5.31
C THR A 369 -12.53 -23.68 -4.20
N GLU A 370 -13.85 -23.58 -4.37
CA GLU A 370 -14.71 -23.00 -3.35
C GLU A 370 -14.67 -23.83 -2.06
N GLU A 371 -14.61 -25.16 -2.15
CA GLU A 371 -14.46 -26.04 -0.99
C GLU A 371 -13.18 -25.73 -0.21
N GLU A 372 -12.06 -25.56 -0.92
CA GLU A 372 -10.77 -25.23 -0.31
C GLU A 372 -10.81 -23.85 0.38
N LYS A 373 -11.48 -22.86 -0.24
CA LYS A 373 -11.71 -21.55 0.39
C LYS A 373 -12.53 -21.66 1.67
N GLN A 374 -13.61 -22.43 1.66
CA GLN A 374 -14.45 -22.61 2.84
C GLN A 374 -13.71 -23.32 3.98
N ILE A 375 -12.84 -24.29 3.66
CA ILE A 375 -11.94 -24.91 4.65
C ILE A 375 -11.01 -23.86 5.25
N MET A 376 -10.30 -23.08 4.43
CA MET A 376 -9.38 -22.05 4.92
C MET A 376 -10.09 -20.98 5.76
N LYS A 377 -11.28 -20.51 5.34
CA LYS A 377 -12.08 -19.56 6.13
C LYS A 377 -12.47 -20.12 7.50
N LYS A 378 -12.86 -21.40 7.55
CA LYS A 378 -13.15 -22.07 8.82
C LYS A 378 -11.92 -22.16 9.71
N ILE A 379 -10.76 -22.49 9.15
CA ILE A 379 -9.49 -22.52 9.90
C ILE A 379 -9.14 -21.13 10.41
N ASN A 380 -9.18 -20.11 9.55
CA ASN A 380 -8.94 -18.71 9.90
C ASN A 380 -9.82 -18.26 11.08
N ARG A 381 -11.12 -18.57 11.01
CA ARG A 381 -12.08 -18.28 12.09
C ARG A 381 -11.67 -18.93 13.41
N ILE A 382 -11.28 -20.22 13.39
CA ILE A 382 -10.87 -20.97 14.58
C ILE A 382 -9.58 -20.39 15.16
N GLU A 383 -8.58 -20.12 14.32
CA GLU A 383 -7.32 -19.50 14.73
C GLU A 383 -7.55 -18.12 15.36
N CYS A 384 -8.37 -17.26 14.75
CA CYS A 384 -8.70 -15.94 15.29
C CYS A 384 -9.45 -16.01 16.63
N LEU A 385 -10.36 -16.97 16.81
CA LEU A 385 -11.02 -17.20 18.09
C LEU A 385 -10.03 -17.61 19.19
N LYS A 386 -9.10 -18.51 18.87
CA LYS A 386 -8.06 -18.94 19.83
C LYS A 386 -7.04 -17.84 20.11
N LEU A 387 -6.74 -17.00 19.13
CA LEU A 387 -5.89 -15.84 19.31
C LEU A 387 -6.55 -14.81 20.24
N ALA A 388 -7.85 -14.56 20.09
CA ALA A 388 -8.61 -13.69 20.99
C ALA A 388 -8.60 -14.21 22.45
N GLU A 389 -8.80 -15.51 22.65
CA GLU A 389 -8.67 -16.15 23.97
C GLU A 389 -7.25 -15.95 24.54
N THR A 390 -6.23 -16.08 23.70
CA THR A 390 -4.82 -15.96 24.09
C THR A 390 -4.45 -14.53 24.47
N TRP A 391 -4.97 -13.52 23.79
CA TRP A 391 -4.74 -12.11 24.13
C TRP A 391 -5.32 -11.71 25.50
N LEU A 392 -6.28 -12.47 26.01
CA LEU A 392 -6.83 -12.28 27.36
C LEU A 392 -6.00 -12.98 28.45
N SER A 393 -4.95 -13.72 28.08
CA SER A 393 -4.16 -14.50 29.02
C SER A 393 -3.14 -13.65 29.82
N PRO A 394 -2.77 -14.09 31.03
CA PRO A 394 -1.66 -13.48 31.78
C PRO A 394 -0.32 -13.55 31.03
N ASP A 395 -0.07 -14.64 30.30
CA ASP A 395 1.17 -14.86 29.55
C ASP A 395 1.34 -13.83 28.43
N PHE A 396 0.28 -13.56 27.67
CA PHE A 396 0.28 -12.49 26.68
C PHE A 396 0.53 -11.12 27.30
N THR A 397 -0.15 -10.83 28.41
CA THR A 397 0.02 -9.58 29.15
C THR A 397 1.48 -9.40 29.61
N GLN A 398 2.10 -10.46 30.14
CA GLN A 398 3.50 -10.47 30.54
C GLN A 398 4.45 -10.29 29.34
N ALA A 399 4.17 -10.95 28.21
CA ALA A 399 4.96 -10.81 26.98
C ALA A 399 4.94 -9.37 26.44
N MET A 400 3.77 -8.72 26.42
CA MET A 400 3.63 -7.33 26.00
C MET A 400 4.35 -6.37 26.96
N MET A 401 4.21 -6.55 28.28
CA MET A 401 4.95 -5.75 29.27
C MET A 401 6.48 -5.88 29.10
N LYS A 402 6.98 -7.10 28.89
CA LYS A 402 8.41 -7.36 28.65
C LYS A 402 8.90 -6.69 27.37
N PHE A 403 8.06 -6.61 26.34
CA PHE A 403 8.39 -5.91 25.11
C PHE A 403 8.49 -4.39 25.33
N PHE A 404 7.47 -3.77 25.93
CA PHE A 404 7.43 -2.31 26.12
C PHE A 404 8.47 -1.79 27.12
N THR A 405 8.89 -2.62 28.08
CA THR A 405 9.91 -2.27 29.08
C THR A 405 11.34 -2.56 28.63
N ARG A 406 11.53 -3.24 27.48
CA ARG A 406 12.85 -3.53 26.93
C ARG A 406 13.51 -2.20 26.52
N LYS A 407 14.68 -1.89 27.10
CA LYS A 407 15.48 -0.73 26.65
C LYS A 407 15.82 -0.92 25.17
N LYS A 408 15.57 0.13 24.38
CA LYS A 408 15.86 0.18 22.94
C LYS A 408 17.34 0.04 22.66
#